data_AF-A0AAJ2Q8X2-F1
#
_entry.id   AF-A0AAJ2Q8X2-F1
#
_cell.length_a   1.000
_cell.length_b   1.000
_cell.length_c   1.000
_cell.angle_alpha   90.00
_cell.angle_beta   90.00
_cell.angle_gamma   90.00
#
_symmetry.space_group_name_H-M   'P 1'
#
loop_
_entity.id
_entity.type
_entity.pdbx_description
1 polymer ?
#
loop_
_entity_poly.entity_id
_entity_poly.type
_entity_poly.pdbx_seq_one_letter_code
_entity_poly.pdbx_strand_id
1 'polypeptide(L)'
;MNETYTFEDVVFDLSIAYADTIGVEWEWAGAWTAAGEPLMRTHGVTMLVSLPDVYKQHGPLIPIYPRPSAAQCKAAIDVDPNYAATVAAGYVEAPAAFGERIAITPVPAAPQLTAHHLPPSPLEQTGFRGFLKSLRGGQ
;
A
#
# COMPACT_ATOMS: atom_id res chain seq x y z
N MET A 1 9.15 6.49 -25.67
CA MET A 1 7.71 6.74 -25.90
C MET A 1 7.00 6.21 -24.66
N ASN A 2 6.21 7.05 -23.99
CA ASN A 2 5.37 6.61 -22.86
C ASN A 2 4.06 6.11 -23.44
N GLU A 3 3.91 4.79 -23.57
CA GLU A 3 2.64 4.18 -23.95
C GLU A 3 1.79 4.00 -22.69
N THR A 4 0.52 4.39 -22.77
CA THR A 4 -0.42 4.30 -21.65
C THR A 4 -1.66 3.54 -22.06
N TYR A 5 -2.27 2.85 -21.10
CA TYR A 5 -3.51 2.10 -21.28
C TYR A 5 -4.48 2.45 -20.17
N THR A 6 -5.75 2.70 -20.49
CA THR A 6 -6.77 3.03 -19.49
C THR A 6 -7.69 1.83 -19.29
N PHE A 7 -7.85 1.42 -18.04
CA PHE A 7 -8.74 0.33 -17.63
C PHE A 7 -9.44 0.71 -16.34
N GLU A 8 -10.78 0.69 -16.32
CA GLU A 8 -11.61 1.05 -15.15
C GLU A 8 -11.21 2.39 -14.51
N ASP A 9 -11.06 3.44 -15.32
CA ASP A 9 -10.61 4.79 -14.92
C ASP A 9 -9.19 4.87 -14.33
N VAL A 10 -8.44 3.77 -14.35
CA VAL A 10 -7.02 3.72 -13.96
C VAL A 10 -6.15 3.80 -15.21
N VAL A 11 -5.18 4.72 -15.20
CA VAL A 11 -4.19 4.87 -16.27
C VAL A 11 -2.93 4.10 -15.91
N PHE A 12 -2.62 3.09 -16.72
CA PHE A 12 -1.40 2.31 -16.63
C PHE A 12 -0.34 2.88 -17.58
N ASP A 13 0.83 3.20 -17.04
CA ASP A 13 2.05 3.48 -17.80
C ASP A 13 2.72 2.16 -18.18
N LEU A 14 2.77 1.83 -19.48
CA LEU A 14 3.34 0.59 -19.99
C LEU A 14 4.87 0.61 -20.08
N SER A 15 5.51 1.73 -19.73
CA SER A 15 6.98 1.85 -19.68
C SER A 15 7.59 1.34 -18.37
N ILE A 16 6.75 1.07 -17.36
CA ILE A 16 7.18 0.58 -16.05
C ILE A 16 6.67 -0.84 -15.79
N ALA A 17 7.33 -1.53 -14.88
CA ALA A 17 6.85 -2.80 -14.35
C ALA A 17 5.82 -2.56 -13.23
N TYR A 18 4.99 -3.56 -12.99
CA TYR A 18 4.02 -3.59 -11.90
C TYR A 18 4.17 -4.87 -11.11
N ALA A 19 3.96 -4.82 -9.80
CA ALA A 19 3.79 -6.00 -8.97
C ALA A 19 2.30 -6.29 -8.79
N ASP A 20 1.91 -7.56 -8.81
CA ASP A 20 0.59 -7.93 -8.31
C ASP A 20 0.55 -7.99 -6.77
N THR A 21 -0.61 -8.35 -6.21
CA THR A 21 -0.84 -8.38 -4.76
C THR A 21 0.02 -9.39 -4.00
N ILE A 22 0.67 -10.34 -4.68
CA ILE A 22 1.57 -11.32 -4.09
C ILE A 22 3.05 -11.05 -4.43
N GLY A 23 3.34 -9.97 -5.15
CA GLY A 23 4.69 -9.52 -5.47
C GLY A 23 5.27 -10.10 -6.77
N VAL A 24 4.45 -10.73 -7.62
CA VAL A 24 4.91 -11.16 -8.95
C VAL A 24 4.99 -9.94 -9.85
N GLU A 25 6.14 -9.76 -10.49
CA GLU A 25 6.38 -8.64 -11.40
C GLU A 25 5.84 -8.93 -12.80
N TRP A 26 5.14 -7.95 -13.34
CA TRP A 26 4.51 -7.93 -14.65
C TRP A 26 5.00 -6.72 -15.43
N GLU A 27 5.44 -6.93 -16.65
CA GLU A 27 5.86 -5.86 -17.56
C GLU A 27 5.17 -6.00 -18.91
N TRP A 28 4.97 -4.89 -19.60
CA TRP A 28 4.38 -4.93 -20.92
C TRP A 28 5.33 -5.61 -21.92
N ALA A 29 4.82 -6.57 -22.68
CA ALA A 29 5.61 -7.38 -23.61
C ALA A 29 5.86 -6.70 -24.96
N GLY A 30 5.38 -5.46 -25.16
CA GLY A 30 5.45 -4.77 -26.46
C GLY A 30 4.40 -5.27 -27.46
N ALA A 31 3.40 -6.01 -27.00
CA ALA A 31 2.37 -6.63 -27.84
C ALA A 31 0.97 -6.33 -27.32
N TRP A 32 -0.03 -6.51 -28.19
CA TRP A 32 -1.43 -6.23 -27.93
C TRP A 32 -2.30 -7.42 -28.36
N THR A 33 -3.43 -7.63 -27.68
CA THR A 33 -4.47 -8.56 -28.13
C THR A 33 -5.20 -8.00 -29.35
N ALA A 34 -5.97 -8.84 -30.06
CA ALA A 34 -6.83 -8.39 -31.15
C ALA A 34 -7.91 -7.39 -30.70
N ALA A 35 -8.24 -7.38 -29.40
CA ALA A 35 -9.17 -6.44 -28.79
C ALA A 35 -8.51 -5.10 -28.37
N GLY A 36 -7.18 -4.95 -28.56
CA GLY A 36 -6.45 -3.74 -28.19
C GLY A 36 -6.06 -3.68 -26.71
N GLU A 37 -5.90 -4.83 -26.05
CA GLU A 37 -5.44 -4.90 -24.66
C GLU A 37 -3.94 -5.19 -24.61
N PRO A 38 -3.17 -4.54 -23.73
CA PRO A 38 -1.74 -4.78 -23.67
C PRO A 38 -1.45 -6.16 -23.09
N LEU A 39 -0.52 -6.88 -23.71
CA LEU A 39 -0.07 -8.18 -23.25
C LEU A 39 1.08 -8.01 -22.25
N MET A 40 0.86 -8.53 -21.05
CA MET A 40 1.82 -8.54 -19.94
C MET A 40 2.60 -9.85 -19.92
N ARG A 41 3.84 -9.78 -19.47
CA ARG A 41 4.70 -10.94 -19.21
C ARG A 41 5.24 -10.87 -17.79
N THR A 42 5.54 -12.03 -17.23
CA THR A 42 6.26 -12.17 -15.96
C THR A 42 7.53 -12.99 -16.14
N HIS A 43 8.54 -12.75 -15.31
CA HIS A 43 9.79 -13.49 -15.38
C HIS A 43 9.58 -14.97 -15.04
N GLY A 44 10.00 -15.84 -15.94
CA GLY A 44 9.92 -17.30 -15.75
C GLY A 44 8.66 -17.96 -16.33
N VAL A 45 7.74 -17.17 -16.92
CA VAL A 45 6.56 -17.69 -17.62
C VAL A 45 6.57 -17.19 -19.06
N THR A 46 6.38 -18.08 -20.02
CA THR A 46 6.38 -17.76 -21.46
C THR A 46 5.01 -17.33 -21.98
N MET A 47 3.95 -17.61 -21.24
CA MET A 47 2.59 -17.23 -21.61
C MET A 47 2.37 -15.74 -21.36
N LEU A 48 1.89 -15.03 -22.38
CA LEU A 48 1.44 -13.65 -22.25
C LEU A 48 -0.01 -13.60 -21.80
N VAL A 49 -0.33 -12.65 -20.95
CA VAL A 49 -1.68 -12.46 -20.38
C VAL A 49 -2.12 -11.03 -20.61
N SER A 50 -3.39 -10.78 -20.94
CA SER A 50 -3.88 -9.40 -21.11
C SER A 50 -3.81 -8.64 -19.78
N LEU A 51 -3.52 -7.34 -19.79
CA LEU A 51 -3.51 -6.53 -18.56
C LEU A 51 -4.84 -6.59 -17.80
N PRO A 52 -6.02 -6.52 -18.44
CA PRO A 52 -7.30 -6.73 -17.76
C PRO A 52 -7.41 -8.09 -17.07
N ASP A 53 -6.94 -9.18 -17.72
CA ASP A 53 -6.94 -10.51 -17.11
C ASP A 53 -5.98 -10.59 -15.93
N VAL A 54 -4.79 -9.98 -16.04
CA VAL A 54 -3.85 -9.90 -14.92
C VAL A 54 -4.49 -9.17 -13.74
N TYR A 55 -5.08 -8.01 -13.99
CA TYR A 55 -5.75 -7.21 -12.96
C TYR A 55 -6.89 -7.97 -12.29
N LYS A 56 -7.70 -8.69 -13.08
CA LYS A 56 -8.82 -9.48 -12.58
C LYS A 56 -8.39 -10.71 -11.77
N GLN A 57 -7.33 -11.40 -12.20
CA GLN A 57 -6.90 -12.67 -11.59
C GLN A 57 -5.97 -12.46 -10.40
N HIS A 58 -5.12 -11.43 -10.46
CA HIS A 58 -4.05 -11.20 -9.48
C HIS A 58 -4.29 -9.94 -8.61
N GLY A 59 -5.35 -9.19 -8.92
CA GLY A 59 -5.77 -7.99 -8.21
C GLY A 59 -5.08 -6.73 -8.72
N PRO A 60 -5.24 -5.61 -7.99
CA PRO A 60 -4.68 -4.33 -8.38
C PRO A 60 -3.15 -4.38 -8.54
N LEU A 61 -2.68 -3.84 -9.65
CA LEU A 61 -1.28 -3.76 -10.00
C LEU A 61 -0.62 -2.55 -9.32
N ILE A 62 0.47 -2.79 -8.59
CA ILE A 62 1.24 -1.81 -7.85
C ILE A 62 2.43 -1.36 -8.72
N PRO A 63 2.55 -0.07 -9.08
CA PRO A 63 3.63 0.40 -9.94
C PRO A 63 4.99 0.22 -9.27
N ILE A 64 5.91 -0.44 -9.99
CA ILE A 64 7.31 -0.55 -9.60
C ILE A 64 8.05 0.59 -10.27
N TYR A 65 8.23 1.68 -9.51
CA TYR A 65 9.13 2.75 -9.94
C TYR A 65 10.55 2.19 -10.12
N PRO A 66 11.36 2.78 -11.03
CA PRO A 66 12.71 2.31 -11.29
C PRO A 66 13.44 2.07 -9.98
N ARG A 67 13.93 0.84 -9.77
CA ARG A 67 14.71 0.54 -8.58
C ARG A 67 15.89 1.51 -8.54
N PRO A 68 16.23 2.09 -7.37
CA PRO A 68 17.37 2.98 -7.27
C PRO A 68 18.60 2.28 -7.84
N SER A 69 19.30 2.95 -8.75
CA SER A 69 20.55 2.45 -9.29
C SER A 69 21.56 2.22 -8.15
N ALA A 70 22.54 1.33 -8.37
CA ALA A 70 23.62 1.14 -7.40
C ALA A 70 24.32 2.45 -7.03
N ALA A 71 24.43 3.40 -7.98
CA ALA A 71 24.96 4.73 -7.74
C ALA A 71 24.06 5.58 -6.83
N GLN A 72 22.73 5.52 -7.00
CA GLN A 72 21.78 6.20 -6.12
C GLN A 72 21.76 5.59 -4.71
N CYS A 73 21.82 4.26 -4.61
CA CYS A 73 21.99 3.58 -3.31
C CYS A 73 23.29 3.99 -2.63
N LYS A 74 24.40 3.99 -3.38
CA LYS A 74 25.71 4.40 -2.86
C LYS A 74 25.71 5.86 -2.43
N ALA A 75 25.14 6.77 -3.22
CA ALA A 75 25.03 8.18 -2.85
C ALA A 75 24.23 8.36 -1.56
N ALA A 76 23.14 7.61 -1.36
CA ALA A 76 22.38 7.65 -0.12
C ALA A 76 23.19 7.15 1.09
N ILE A 77 24.05 6.14 0.90
CA ILE A 77 24.94 5.63 1.94
C ILE A 77 26.07 6.63 2.25
N ASP A 78 26.68 7.20 1.21
CA ASP A 78 27.80 8.14 1.33
C ASP A 78 27.39 9.49 1.94
N VAL A 79 26.09 9.80 2.02
CA VAL A 79 25.55 10.96 2.76
C VAL A 79 25.75 10.82 4.27
N ASP A 80 25.87 9.60 4.81
CA ASP A 80 26.18 9.41 6.22
C ASP A 80 27.68 9.70 6.46
N PRO A 81 28.04 10.84 7.09
CA PRO A 81 29.43 11.21 7.33
C PRO A 81 30.14 10.21 8.26
N ASN A 82 29.39 9.39 8.99
CA ASN A 82 29.91 8.38 9.90
C ASN A 82 29.95 6.98 9.29
N TYR A 83 29.47 6.76 8.06
CA TYR A 83 29.36 5.42 7.47
C TYR A 83 30.72 4.69 7.45
N ALA A 84 31.77 5.36 6.99
CA ALA A 84 33.13 4.81 6.96
C ALA A 84 33.66 4.50 8.36
N ALA A 85 33.34 5.33 9.37
CA ALA A 85 33.71 5.11 10.76
C ALA A 85 32.93 3.92 11.37
N THR A 86 31.66 3.78 11.04
CA THR A 86 30.76 2.68 11.46
C THR A 86 31.21 1.33 10.91
N VAL A 87 31.58 1.29 9.62
CA VAL A 87 32.13 0.09 8.96
C VAL A 87 33.50 -0.26 9.51
N ALA A 88 34.40 0.73 9.67
CA ALA A 88 35.73 0.53 10.23
C ALA A 88 35.72 0.11 11.72
N ALA A 89 34.73 0.59 12.48
CA ALA A 89 34.50 0.16 13.87
C ALA A 89 33.92 -1.26 13.97
N GLY A 90 33.59 -1.90 12.83
CA GLY A 90 33.02 -3.24 12.80
C GLY A 90 31.70 -3.35 13.56
N TYR A 91 30.80 -2.37 13.35
CA TYR A 91 29.60 -2.11 14.13
C TYR A 91 29.03 -3.35 14.86
N VAL A 92 29.35 -3.47 16.15
CA VAL A 92 28.66 -4.35 17.09
C VAL A 92 27.74 -3.47 17.89
N GLU A 93 26.49 -3.37 17.47
CA GLU A 93 25.48 -2.73 18.30
C GLU A 93 25.28 -3.57 19.56
N ALA A 94 25.48 -2.96 20.73
CA ALA A 94 25.10 -3.63 21.98
C ALA A 94 23.58 -3.83 21.99
N PRO A 95 23.06 -4.99 22.42
CA PRO A 95 21.61 -5.27 22.44
C PRO A 95 20.76 -4.19 23.13
N ALA A 96 21.34 -3.49 24.12
CA ALA A 96 20.71 -2.37 24.80
C ALA A 96 20.48 -1.16 23.88
N ALA A 97 21.47 -0.77 23.08
CA ALA A 97 21.35 0.35 22.14
C ALA A 97 20.33 0.05 21.02
N PHE A 98 20.31 -1.21 20.55
CA PHE A 98 19.27 -1.69 19.64
C PHE A 98 17.89 -1.56 20.30
N GLY A 99 17.76 -2.06 21.54
CA GLY A 99 16.54 -2.01 22.33
C GLY A 99 16.00 -0.61 22.54
N GLU A 100 16.86 0.38 22.80
CA GLU A 100 16.45 1.79 22.93
C GLU A 100 15.92 2.37 21.62
N ARG A 101 16.52 2.02 20.47
CA ARG A 101 16.07 2.50 19.17
C ARG A 101 14.72 1.89 18.75
N ILE A 102 14.48 0.62 19.07
CA ILE A 102 13.22 -0.07 18.74
C ILE A 102 12.17 0.02 19.85
N ALA A 103 12.51 0.64 20.98
CA ALA A 103 11.56 0.87 22.05
C ALA A 103 10.45 1.77 21.52
N ILE A 104 9.28 1.17 21.36
CA ILE A 104 8.06 1.90 21.04
C ILE A 104 7.82 2.84 22.22
N THR A 105 8.01 4.14 22.01
CA THR A 105 7.55 5.15 22.98
C THR A 105 6.07 4.85 23.23
N PRO A 106 5.65 4.52 24.46
CA PRO A 106 4.25 4.22 24.71
C PRO A 106 3.45 5.45 24.30
N VAL A 107 2.61 5.28 23.26
CA VAL A 107 1.63 6.29 22.87
C VAL A 107 0.81 6.55 24.14
N PRO A 108 0.74 7.81 24.63
CA PRO A 108 -0.08 8.10 25.80
C PRO A 108 -1.48 7.54 25.53
N ALA A 109 -1.97 6.73 26.47
CA ALA A 109 -3.23 6.03 26.33
C ALA A 109 -4.29 7.01 25.81
N ALA A 110 -4.94 6.65 24.70
CA ALA A 110 -6.02 7.46 24.15
C ALA A 110 -7.00 7.78 25.29
N PRO A 111 -7.50 9.03 25.38
CA PRO A 111 -8.46 9.38 26.42
C PRO A 111 -9.62 8.39 26.35
N GLN A 112 -9.84 7.66 27.44
CA GLN A 112 -10.93 6.70 27.52
C GLN A 112 -12.23 7.46 27.27
N LEU A 113 -12.92 7.14 26.18
CA LEU A 113 -14.28 7.61 25.94
C LEU A 113 -15.16 7.05 27.06
N THR A 114 -15.47 7.88 28.05
CA THR A 114 -16.44 7.52 29.09
C THR A 114 -17.78 7.27 28.41
N ALA A 115 -18.53 6.27 28.90
CA ALA A 115 -19.80 5.81 28.32
C ALA A 115 -20.90 6.89 28.18
N HIS A 116 -20.65 8.11 28.67
CA HIS A 116 -21.58 9.24 28.66
C HIS A 116 -21.33 10.25 27.52
N HIS A 117 -20.41 10.00 26.59
CA HIS A 117 -20.14 10.93 25.47
C HIS A 117 -21.22 10.92 24.38
N LEU A 118 -22.15 9.95 24.42
CA LEU A 118 -23.30 9.90 23.51
C LEU A 118 -24.56 10.38 24.24
N PRO A 119 -25.43 11.18 23.58
CA PRO A 119 -26.74 11.48 24.13
C PRO A 119 -27.51 10.16 24.35
N PRO A 120 -28.25 10.02 25.46
CA PRO A 120 -28.93 8.77 25.78
C PRO A 120 -29.90 8.40 24.66
N SER A 121 -29.99 7.12 24.33
CA SER A 121 -30.82 6.69 23.20
C SER A 121 -32.29 7.08 23.46
N PRO A 122 -33.05 7.52 22.44
CA PRO A 122 -34.49 7.79 22.60
C PRO A 122 -35.27 6.58 23.11
N LEU A 123 -34.71 5.38 22.89
CA LEU A 123 -35.23 4.09 23.28
C LEU A 123 -35.13 3.86 24.80
N GLU A 124 -34.05 4.33 25.43
CA GLU A 124 -33.90 4.35 26.89
C GLU A 124 -34.74 5.43 27.56
N GLN A 125 -34.98 6.56 26.87
CA GLN A 125 -35.73 7.69 27.42
C GLN A 125 -37.25 7.52 27.34
N THR A 126 -37.76 6.94 26.25
CA THR A 126 -39.22 6.88 25.97
C THR A 126 -39.78 5.46 25.88
N GLY A 127 -38.91 4.45 26.00
CA GLY A 127 -39.25 3.04 25.81
C GLY A 127 -39.51 2.69 24.34
N PHE A 128 -39.45 1.39 24.01
CA PHE A 128 -39.60 0.90 22.62
C PHE A 128 -40.91 1.36 21.94
N ARG A 129 -42.00 1.48 22.71
CA ARG A 129 -43.30 1.98 22.20
C ARG A 129 -43.28 3.48 21.90
N GLY A 130 -42.57 4.29 22.70
CA GLY A 130 -42.39 5.72 22.45
C GLY A 130 -41.53 5.98 21.22
N PHE A 131 -40.44 5.22 21.09
CA PHE A 131 -39.55 5.23 19.93
C PHE A 131 -40.27 4.90 18.61
N LEU A 132 -41.11 3.86 18.58
CA LEU A 132 -41.90 3.55 17.38
C LEU A 132 -42.89 4.67 17.01
N LYS A 133 -43.39 5.41 18.00
CA LYS A 133 -44.31 6.53 17.77
C LYS A 133 -43.57 7.77 17.23
N SER A 134 -42.33 8.03 17.66
CA SER A 134 -41.51 9.12 17.11
C SER A 134 -41.11 8.88 15.66
N LEU A 135 -40.92 7.62 15.24
CA LEU A 135 -40.67 7.27 13.83
C LEU A 135 -41.90 7.48 12.93
N ARG A 136 -43.11 7.36 13.48
CA ARG A 136 -44.37 7.60 12.73
C ARG A 136 -44.78 9.06 12.63
N GLY A 137 -44.25 9.95 13.46
CA GLY A 137 -44.59 11.37 13.48
C GLY A 137 -43.65 12.26 12.66
N GLY A 138 -42.65 11.70 11.98
CA GLY A 138 -41.73 12.43 11.13
C GLY A 138 -42.26 12.62 9.70
N GLN A 139 -43.27 13.48 9.55
CA GLN A 139 -43.53 14.26 8.33
C GLN A 139 -43.77 15.72 8.73
#